data_AF-A0A5R8NX78-F1
#
_entry.id   AF-A0A5R8NX78-F1
#
_cell.length_a   1.000
_cell.length_b   1.000
_cell.length_c   1.000
_cell.angle_alpha   90.00
_cell.angle_beta   90.00
_cell.angle_gamma   90.00
#
_symmetry.space_group_name_H-M   'P 1'
#
loop_
_entity.id
_entity.type
_entity.pdbx_description
1 polymer ?
#
loop_
_entity_poly.entity_id
_entity_poly.type
_entity_poly.pdbx_seq_one_letter_code
_entity_poly.pdbx_strand_id
1 'polypeptide(L)' 'MPNSLSTRLSEPAEVFEQLTDEEADLLVRLLERKLAAVHLSLDQAIDATLAVLPRLIRIPARKILFGK' A
#
# COMPACT_ATOMS: atom_id res chain seq x y z
N MET A 1 6.99 -2.68 -23.81
CA MET A 1 5.78 -2.94 -22.99
C MET A 1 5.48 -1.66 -22.25
N PRO A 2 4.28 -1.06 -22.30
CA PRO A 2 4.01 0.16 -21.55
C PRO A 2 4.24 -0.12 -20.06
N ASN A 3 5.18 0.62 -19.48
CA ASN A 3 5.75 0.32 -18.17
C ASN A 3 4.69 0.56 -17.08
N SER A 4 4.48 -0.41 -16.19
CA SER A 4 3.36 -0.48 -15.24
C SER A 4 3.28 0.68 -14.22
N LEU A 5 4.29 1.56 -14.21
CA LEU A 5 4.40 2.73 -13.34
C LEU A 5 3.45 3.87 -13.70
N SER A 6 3.20 4.12 -14.99
CA SER A 6 2.44 5.30 -15.45
C SER A 6 0.97 5.27 -15.04
N THR A 7 0.42 4.08 -14.76
CA THR A 7 -0.95 3.94 -14.24
C THR A 7 -1.02 4.03 -12.71
N ARG A 8 0.10 3.83 -12.02
CA ARG A 8 0.18 3.81 -10.55
C ARG A 8 0.66 5.12 -9.94
N LEU A 9 1.43 5.88 -10.71
CA LEU A 9 2.03 7.13 -10.31
C LEU A 9 1.42 8.23 -11.17
N SER A 10 0.71 9.16 -10.53
CA SER A 10 0.08 10.31 -11.18
C SER A 10 1.11 11.37 -11.61
N GLU A 11 2.18 10.94 -12.26
CA GLU A 11 3.23 11.79 -12.81
C GLU A 11 3.04 11.98 -14.32
N PRO A 12 3.58 13.06 -14.90
CA PRO A 12 3.56 13.26 -16.35
C PRO A 12 4.28 12.14 -17.10
N ALA A 13 3.80 11.82 -18.31
CA ALA A 13 4.38 10.76 -19.15
C ALA A 13 5.86 11.02 -19.46
N GLU A 14 6.24 12.29 -19.63
CA GLU A 14 7.61 12.70 -19.96
C GLU A 14 8.62 12.32 -18.85
N VAL A 15 8.17 12.15 -17.62
CA VAL A 15 9.02 11.70 -16.49
C VAL A 15 9.38 10.23 -16.65
N PHE A 16 8.42 9.40 -17.09
CA PHE A 16 8.64 7.96 -17.28
C PHE A 16 9.45 7.66 -18.55
N GLU A 17 9.34 8.51 -19.57
CA GLU A 17 10.13 8.38 -20.81
C GLU A 17 11.61 8.66 -20.60
N GLN A 18 11.99 9.36 -19.52
CA GLN A 18 13.38 9.65 -19.18
C GLN A 18 14.07 8.55 -18.38
N LEU A 19 13.32 7.58 -17.87
CA LEU A 19 13.86 6.50 -17.04
C LEU A 19 14.49 5.41 -17.91
N THR A 20 15.63 4.88 -17.49
CA THR A 20 16.10 3.60 -18.02
C THR A 20 15.21 2.47 -17.51
N ASP A 21 15.29 1.30 -18.17
CA ASP A 21 14.56 0.11 -17.73
C ASP A 21 14.94 -0.28 -16.28
N GLU A 22 16.23 -0.16 -15.91
CA GLU A 22 16.71 -0.45 -14.56
C GLU A 22 16.17 0.53 -13.51
N GLU A 23 16.11 1.82 -13.83
CA GLU A 23 15.59 2.86 -12.93
C GLU A 23 14.09 2.69 -12.70
N ALA A 24 13.34 2.38 -13.76
CA ALA A 24 11.93 2.08 -13.65
C ALA A 24 11.68 0.83 -12.79
N ASP A 25 12.43 -0.25 -13.02
CA ASP A 25 12.36 -1.46 -12.21
C ASP A 25 12.66 -1.20 -10.72
N LEU A 26 13.64 -0.34 -10.44
CA LEU A 26 13.96 0.08 -9.07
C LEU A 26 12.79 0.84 -8.44
N LEU A 27 12.19 1.78 -9.17
CA LEU A 27 11.03 2.55 -8.70
C LEU A 27 9.83 1.65 -8.41
N VAL A 28 9.55 0.65 -9.25
CA VAL A 28 8.49 -0.35 -8.99
C VAL A 28 8.75 -1.05 -7.66
N ARG A 29 9.97 -1.58 -7.45
CA ARG A 29 10.33 -2.29 -6.21
C ARG A 29 10.22 -1.40 -4.97
N LEU A 30 10.64 -0.13 -5.08
CA LEU A 30 10.52 0.84 -3.99
C LEU A 30 9.06 1.17 -3.68
N LEU A 31 8.23 1.33 -4.71
CA LEU A 31 6.79 1.57 -4.55
C LEU A 31 6.11 0.38 -3.87
N GLU A 32 6.38 -0.84 -4.31
CA GLU A 32 5.84 -2.06 -3.71
C GLU A 32 6.25 -2.19 -2.24
N ARG A 33 7.53 -1.94 -1.93
CA ARG A 33 8.03 -1.93 -0.56
C ARG A 33 7.31 -0.90 0.31
N LYS A 34 7.12 0.32 -0.20
CA LYS A 34 6.39 1.38 0.51
C LYS A 34 4.94 0.98 0.76
N LEU A 35 4.25 0.46 -0.26
CA LEU A 35 2.85 0.01 -0.12
C LEU A 35 2.71 -1.12 0.90
N ALA A 36 3.62 -2.09 0.89
CA ALA A 36 3.65 -3.16 1.89
C ALA A 36 3.87 -2.61 3.31
N ALA A 37 4.77 -1.65 3.49
CA ALA A 37 5.01 -1.01 4.78
C ALA A 37 3.79 -0.21 5.27
N VAL A 38 3.10 0.51 4.37
CA VAL A 38 1.88 1.25 4.69
C VAL A 38 0.75 0.30 5.09
N HIS A 39 0.56 -0.80 4.36
CA HIS A 39 -0.44 -1.81 4.70
C HIS A 39 -0.17 -2.43 6.08
N LEU A 40 1.08 -2.79 6.36
CA LEU A 40 1.48 -3.32 7.66
C LEU A 40 1.21 -2.30 8.78
N SER A 41 1.59 -1.05 8.58
CA SER A 41 1.35 0.04 9.54
C SER A 41 -0.16 0.24 9.79
N LEU A 42 -0.98 0.16 8.74
CA LEU A 42 -2.43 0.30 8.87
C LEU A 42 -3.03 -0.86 9.64
N ASP A 43 -2.64 -2.10 9.34
CA ASP A 43 -3.14 -3.28 10.06
C ASP A 43 -2.73 -3.25 11.54
N GLN A 44 -1.51 -2.80 11.86
CA GLN A 44 -1.06 -2.56 13.24
C GLN A 44 -1.90 -1.48 13.95
N ALA A 45 -2.21 -0.38 13.28
CA ALA A 45 -3.03 0.69 13.84
C ALA A 45 -4.48 0.22 14.10
N ILE A 46 -5.04 -0.59 13.20
CA ILE A 46 -6.35 -1.23 13.38
C ILE A 46 -6.31 -2.16 14.59
N ASP A 47 -5.30 -3.03 14.70
CA ASP A 47 -5.19 -3.97 15.81
C ASP A 47 -5.01 -3.25 17.15
N ALA A 48 -4.22 -2.17 17.19
CA ALA A 48 -4.08 -1.32 18.37
C ALA A 48 -5.41 -0.66 18.77
N THR A 49 -6.18 -0.15 17.80
CA THR A 49 -7.50 0.43 18.03
C THR A 49 -8.48 -0.59 18.60
N LEU A 50 -8.45 -1.83 18.10
CA LEU A 50 -9.33 -2.91 18.56
C LEU A 50 -8.85 -3.56 19.86
N ALA A 51 -7.62 -3.30 20.32
CA ALA A 51 -7.07 -3.91 21.52
C ALA A 51 -7.85 -3.55 22.80
N VAL A 52 -8.53 -2.41 22.82
CA VAL A 52 -9.40 -1.98 23.93
C VAL A 52 -10.66 -2.82 24.07
N LEU A 53 -11.05 -3.52 23.00
CA LEU A 53 -12.23 -4.39 22.99
C LEU A 53 -11.90 -5.78 23.54
N PRO A 54 -12.86 -6.46 24.19
CA PRO A 54 -12.76 -7.88 24.51
C PRO A 54 -12.44 -8.72 23.28
N ARG A 55 -11.53 -9.70 23.43
CA ARG A 55 -11.01 -10.52 22.32
C ARG A 55 -12.13 -11.12 21.44
N LEU A 56 -13.24 -11.52 22.06
CA LEU A 56 -14.37 -12.17 21.39
C LEU A 56 -15.05 -11.28 20.35
N ILE A 57 -15.04 -9.96 20.54
CA ILE A 57 -15.73 -9.01 19.65
C ILE A 57 -14.80 -8.28 18.67
N ARG A 58 -13.48 -8.48 18.76
CA ARG A 58 -12.51 -7.78 17.89
C ARG A 58 -12.70 -8.08 16.40
N ILE A 59 -12.93 -9.35 16.05
CA ILE A 59 -13.13 -9.75 14.64
C ILE A 59 -14.44 -9.17 14.09
N PRO A 60 -15.60 -9.30 14.77
CA PRO A 60 -16.82 -8.59 14.38
C PRO A 60 -16.64 -7.07 14.24
N ALA A 61 -15.97 -6.43 15.20
CA ALA A 61 -15.72 -4.98 15.16
C ALA A 61 -14.84 -4.57 13.98
N ARG A 62 -13.81 -5.36 13.62
CA ARG A 62 -12.96 -5.11 12.45
C ARG A 62 -13.78 -5.08 11.16
N LYS A 63 -14.66 -6.06 10.98
CA LYS A 63 -15.55 -6.17 9.81
C LYS A 63 -16.49 -4.97 9.70
N ILE A 64 -17.10 -4.57 10.82
CA ILE A 64 -18.06 -3.46 10.85
C ILE A 64 -17.38 -2.12 10.56
N LEU A 65 -16.23 -1.86 11.20
CA LEU A 65 -15.57 -0.55 11.14
C LEU A 65 -14.72 -0.36 9.87
N PHE A 66 -14.14 -1.44 9.34
CA PHE A 66 -13.14 -1.34 8.26
C PHE A 66 -13.49 -2.16 7.02
N GLY A 67 -14.60 -2.91 7.01
CA GLY A 67 -15.00 -3.73 5.86
C GLY A 67 -14.06 -4.90 5.54
N LYS A 68 -13.15 -5.25 6.47
CA LYS A 68 -12.18 -6.36 6.39
C LYS A 68 -12.58 -7.52 7.30
#